data_AF-A0A1F7TBN6-F1
#
_entry.id   AF-A0A1F7TBN6-F1
#
_cell.length_a   1.000
_cell.length_b   1.000
_cell.length_c   1.000
_cell.angle_alpha   90.00
_cell.angle_beta   90.00
_cell.angle_gamma   90.00
#
_symmetry.space_group_name_H-M   'P 1'
#
loop_
_entity.id
_entity.type
_entity.pdbx_description
1 polymer ?
#
loop_
_entity_poly.entity_id
_entity_poly.type
_entity_poly.pdbx_seq_one_letter_code
_entity_poly.pdbx_strand_id
1 'polypeptide(L)'
;MTSTPQPLASLSALLGLKPGDMAAVMGAGGKATVMKRLVRELLDAGTPVIVTSTTNLHGLGEEEGVSLFLSGEGRGRVQEAAAAWAARGPVVWVEKKLPQNMFRGLPAGQVEALHAQGFGGVLVVKTDGARKRLIKAPGEGEPVIPRGATHCVLVLGLSALGRHAGPLIVHRGERVAALTGLQLGQRITPAHLAALAAHPESYPSRLPPGARRVLYLSHCTGPGKLALAEEVWRAIPRGRYDLLLAGDTVEGRFYAGGGEA
;
A
#
# COMPACT_ATOMS: atom_id res chain seq x y z
N MET A 1 19.92 -22.95 -17.98
CA MET A 1 20.34 -21.73 -17.27
C MET A 1 19.13 -20.80 -17.23
N THR A 2 18.40 -20.75 -16.12
CA THR A 2 17.29 -19.81 -15.96
C THR A 2 17.88 -18.43 -15.64
N SER A 3 17.73 -17.48 -16.56
CA SER A 3 18.18 -16.10 -16.36
C SER A 3 17.48 -15.50 -15.14
N THR A 4 18.23 -14.97 -14.17
CA THR A 4 17.66 -14.24 -13.05
C THR A 4 16.89 -13.03 -13.59
N PRO A 5 15.61 -12.85 -13.26
CA PRO A 5 14.83 -11.72 -13.76
C PRO A 5 15.47 -10.39 -13.33
N GLN A 6 15.61 -9.47 -14.27
CA GLN A 6 16.14 -8.13 -13.98
C GLN A 6 15.07 -7.26 -13.30
N PRO A 7 15.47 -6.43 -12.32
CA PRO A 7 14.53 -5.54 -11.65
C PRO A 7 14.03 -4.44 -12.61
N LEU A 8 12.74 -4.14 -12.51
CA LEU A 8 12.07 -3.04 -13.19
C LEU A 8 12.22 -1.76 -12.33
N ALA A 9 12.36 -0.60 -12.98
CA ALA A 9 12.88 0.60 -12.33
C ALA A 9 11.85 1.40 -11.51
N SER A 10 10.54 1.33 -11.85
CA SER A 10 9.53 2.21 -11.26
C SER A 10 8.28 1.49 -10.79
N LEU A 11 7.89 1.70 -9.53
CA LEU A 11 6.66 1.13 -8.98
C LEU A 11 5.42 1.82 -9.54
N SER A 12 5.42 3.15 -9.66
CA SER A 12 4.31 3.93 -10.23
C SER A 12 4.02 3.51 -11.68
N ALA A 13 5.06 3.27 -12.48
CA ALA A 13 4.94 2.77 -13.85
C ALA A 13 4.38 1.34 -13.91
N LEU A 14 4.84 0.42 -13.04
CA LEU A 14 4.32 -0.95 -12.98
C LEU A 14 2.85 -1.00 -12.57
N LEU A 15 2.47 -0.12 -11.64
CA LEU A 15 1.08 0.06 -11.26
C LEU A 15 0.26 0.72 -12.37
N GLY A 16 0.89 1.41 -13.33
CA GLY A 16 0.23 2.14 -14.40
C GLY A 16 -0.52 3.37 -13.91
N LEU A 17 -0.03 4.01 -12.84
CA LEU A 17 -0.70 5.17 -12.24
C LEU A 17 -0.62 6.39 -13.16
N LYS A 18 -1.76 7.05 -13.36
CA LYS A 18 -1.89 8.27 -14.19
C LYS A 18 -2.76 9.32 -13.50
N PRO A 19 -2.69 10.61 -13.91
CA PRO A 19 -3.61 11.64 -13.42
C PRO A 19 -5.07 11.18 -13.44
N GLY A 20 -5.77 11.40 -12.33
CA GLY A 20 -7.13 10.90 -12.10
C GLY A 20 -7.20 9.58 -11.33
N ASP A 21 -6.09 8.85 -11.15
CA ASP A 21 -6.10 7.62 -10.36
C ASP A 21 -6.09 7.88 -8.85
N MET A 22 -6.72 6.95 -8.14
CA MET A 22 -6.61 6.82 -6.68
C MET A 22 -6.03 5.45 -6.32
N ALA A 23 -4.87 5.46 -5.64
CA ALA A 23 -4.19 4.28 -5.14
C ALA A 23 -4.43 4.08 -3.64
N ALA A 24 -5.23 3.08 -3.28
CA ALA A 24 -5.49 2.65 -1.90
C ALA A 24 -4.44 1.62 -1.46
N VAL A 25 -3.56 2.00 -0.52
CA VAL A 25 -2.49 1.16 0.03
C VAL A 25 -2.92 0.57 1.39
N MET A 26 -3.00 -0.75 1.46
CA MET A 26 -3.52 -1.52 2.60
C MET A 26 -2.58 -2.66 3.01
N GLY A 27 -2.84 -3.32 4.14
CA GLY A 27 -2.02 -4.44 4.61
C GLY A 27 -0.93 -4.08 5.62
N ALA A 28 0.25 -4.67 5.50
CA ALA A 28 1.34 -4.53 6.47
C ALA A 28 2.72 -4.77 5.83
N GLY A 29 3.79 -4.35 6.51
CA GLY A 29 5.14 -4.50 6.00
C GLY A 29 5.52 -3.45 4.95
N GLY A 30 5.51 -2.17 5.30
CA GLY A 30 6.14 -1.14 4.44
C GLY A 30 5.18 -0.29 3.61
N LYS A 31 3.88 -0.23 3.96
CA LYS A 31 2.91 0.68 3.30
C LYS A 31 3.39 2.13 3.22
N ALA A 32 3.91 2.67 4.34
CA ALA A 32 4.42 4.04 4.35
C ALA A 32 5.61 4.20 3.39
N THR A 33 6.51 3.22 3.34
CA THR A 33 7.62 3.18 2.39
C THR A 33 7.14 3.13 0.95
N VAL A 34 6.10 2.33 0.64
CA VAL A 34 5.45 2.29 -0.67
C VAL A 34 4.87 3.65 -1.03
N MET A 35 4.15 4.30 -0.11
CA MET A 35 3.59 5.63 -0.36
C MET A 35 4.67 6.67 -0.65
N LYS A 36 5.75 6.71 0.15
CA LYS A 36 6.89 7.61 -0.09
C LYS A 36 7.53 7.36 -1.47
N ARG A 37 7.68 6.09 -1.84
CA ARG A 37 8.24 5.70 -3.14
C ARG A 37 7.37 6.20 -4.28
N LEU A 38 6.06 5.96 -4.21
CA LEU A 38 5.12 6.42 -5.22
C LEU A 38 5.15 7.95 -5.34
N VAL A 39 5.20 8.66 -4.21
CA VAL A 39 5.32 10.12 -4.20
C VAL A 39 6.55 10.58 -4.97
N ARG A 40 7.73 10.05 -4.61
CA ARG A 40 8.98 10.41 -5.29
C ARG A 40 8.89 10.15 -6.79
N GLU A 41 8.52 8.93 -7.18
CA GLU A 41 8.46 8.55 -8.60
C GLU A 41 7.43 9.36 -9.40
N LEU A 42 6.29 9.73 -8.79
CA LEU A 42 5.28 10.55 -9.45
C LEU A 42 5.77 12.00 -9.64
N LEU A 43 6.45 12.56 -8.64
CA LEU A 43 7.05 13.90 -8.74
C LEU A 43 8.18 13.95 -9.76
N ASP A 44 9.06 12.94 -9.76
CA ASP A 44 10.14 12.81 -10.75
C ASP A 44 9.58 12.74 -12.19
N ALA A 45 8.37 12.17 -12.33
CA ALA A 45 7.62 12.13 -13.58
C ALA A 45 6.76 13.39 -13.84
N GLY A 46 6.87 14.45 -13.02
CA GLY A 46 6.11 15.69 -13.15
C GLY A 46 4.61 15.54 -12.88
N THR A 47 4.18 14.44 -12.24
CA THR A 47 2.78 14.17 -11.93
C THR A 47 2.43 14.68 -10.53
N PRO A 48 1.43 15.57 -10.41
CA PRO A 48 0.94 16.03 -9.11
C PRO A 48 0.48 14.87 -8.23
N VAL A 49 0.85 14.91 -6.94
CA VAL A 49 0.49 13.84 -5.99
C VAL A 49 -0.02 14.41 -4.68
N ILE A 50 -1.16 13.88 -4.23
CA ILE A 50 -1.70 14.12 -2.89
C ILE A 50 -1.64 12.80 -2.11
N VAL A 51 -1.15 12.89 -0.88
CA VAL A 51 -1.04 11.76 0.03
C VAL A 51 -1.97 11.96 1.20
N THR A 52 -2.81 10.98 1.49
CA THR A 52 -3.71 11.01 2.64
C THR A 52 -3.87 9.63 3.27
N SER A 53 -4.73 9.54 4.27
CA SER A 53 -5.01 8.32 5.01
C SER A 53 -6.43 8.38 5.55
N THR A 54 -7.15 7.26 5.56
CA THR A 54 -8.44 7.13 6.25
C THR A 54 -8.28 6.65 7.71
N THR A 55 -7.03 6.41 8.11
CA THR A 55 -6.64 6.04 9.48
C THR A 55 -5.50 6.96 9.97
N ASN A 56 -5.01 6.77 11.19
CA ASN A 56 -3.85 7.54 11.66
C ASN A 56 -2.63 7.30 10.78
N LEU A 57 -2.02 8.39 10.29
CA LEU A 57 -0.83 8.39 9.45
C LEU A 57 0.38 8.79 10.28
N HIS A 58 1.47 8.02 10.21
CA HIS A 58 2.75 8.51 10.72
C HIS A 58 3.30 9.51 9.70
N GLY A 59 3.98 10.55 10.18
CA GLY A 59 4.68 11.49 9.30
C GLY A 59 5.55 10.75 8.30
N LEU A 60 5.51 11.19 7.05
CA LEU A 60 6.27 10.60 5.95
C LEU A 60 7.75 11.02 5.98
N GLY A 61 8.27 11.41 7.15
CA GLY A 61 9.61 11.98 7.33
C GLY A 61 9.60 13.49 7.11
N GLU A 62 10.62 14.15 7.65
CA GLU A 62 10.97 15.54 7.36
C GLU A 62 11.65 15.62 5.97
N GLU A 63 11.03 15.03 4.94
CA GLU A 63 11.55 15.20 3.59
C GLU A 63 11.33 16.68 3.20
N GLU A 64 12.43 17.38 2.92
CA GLU A 64 12.40 18.76 2.44
C GLU A 64 11.42 18.88 1.25
N GLY A 65 10.55 19.88 1.28
CA GLY A 65 9.59 20.14 0.20
C GLY A 65 8.21 19.47 0.34
N VAL A 66 7.95 18.66 1.38
CA VAL A 66 6.59 18.13 1.64
C VAL A 66 5.69 19.22 2.24
N SER A 67 4.66 19.64 1.49
CA SER A 67 3.65 20.57 2.00
C SER A 67 2.60 19.80 2.82
N LEU A 68 2.50 20.10 4.12
CA LEU A 68 1.46 19.54 4.99
C LEU A 68 0.22 20.43 4.95
N PHE A 69 -0.93 19.87 4.58
CA PHE A 69 -2.21 20.56 4.61
C PHE A 69 -3.17 19.94 5.64
N LEU A 70 -3.72 20.80 6.51
CA LEU A 70 -4.69 20.42 7.53
C LEU A 70 -6.10 20.78 7.08
N SER A 71 -7.01 19.82 7.05
CA SER A 71 -8.41 20.04 6.59
C SER A 71 -9.16 21.10 7.39
N GLY A 72 -8.73 21.42 8.62
CA GLY A 72 -9.30 22.51 9.43
C GLY A 72 -9.09 23.92 8.84
N GLU A 73 -8.15 24.09 7.91
CA GLU A 73 -7.75 25.40 7.39
C GLU A 73 -8.51 25.84 6.11
N GLY A 74 -9.52 25.07 5.69
CA GLY A 74 -10.51 25.51 4.70
C GLY A 74 -10.74 24.51 3.57
N ARG A 75 -11.88 23.82 3.62
CA ARG A 75 -12.35 22.90 2.56
C ARG A 75 -12.42 23.54 1.17
N GLY A 76 -12.70 24.85 1.09
CA GLY A 76 -12.79 25.58 -0.18
C GLY A 76 -11.45 25.86 -0.85
N ARG A 77 -10.32 25.75 -0.13
CA ARG A 77 -8.98 26.04 -0.67
C ARG A 77 -8.24 24.80 -1.15
N VAL A 78 -8.76 23.59 -0.92
CA VAL A 78 -8.07 22.35 -1.28
C VAL A 78 -7.81 22.26 -2.78
N GLN A 79 -8.69 22.77 -3.65
CA GLN A 79 -8.49 22.79 -5.10
C GLN A 79 -7.38 23.75 -5.54
N GLU A 80 -7.52 25.04 -5.22
CA GLU A 80 -6.53 26.07 -5.58
C GLU A 80 -5.17 25.73 -5.02
N ALA A 81 -5.18 25.20 -3.81
CA ALA A 81 -3.97 24.87 -3.12
C ALA A 81 -3.41 23.53 -3.61
N ALA A 82 -4.20 22.48 -3.88
CA ALA A 82 -3.72 21.27 -4.56
C ALA A 82 -3.08 21.58 -5.92
N ALA A 83 -3.72 22.43 -6.73
CA ALA A 83 -3.19 22.86 -8.02
C ALA A 83 -1.93 23.75 -7.89
N ALA A 84 -1.90 24.67 -6.92
CA ALA A 84 -0.73 25.52 -6.66
C ALA A 84 0.43 24.77 -5.97
N TRP A 85 0.13 23.73 -5.19
CA TRP A 85 1.10 22.90 -4.46
C TRP A 85 1.67 21.81 -5.35
N ALA A 86 0.89 21.28 -6.29
CA ALA A 86 1.35 20.40 -7.35
C ALA A 86 2.55 20.98 -8.12
N ALA A 87 2.57 22.31 -8.29
CA ALA A 87 3.68 23.04 -8.90
C ALA A 87 4.92 23.19 -7.98
N ARG A 88 4.85 22.78 -6.70
CA ARG A 88 5.88 23.03 -5.66
C ARG A 88 6.37 21.77 -4.93
N GLY A 89 5.71 20.62 -5.06
CA GLY A 89 6.11 19.36 -4.40
C GLY A 89 4.92 18.51 -3.93
N PRO A 90 5.17 17.44 -3.16
CA PRO A 90 4.11 16.56 -2.67
C PRO A 90 3.29 17.18 -1.55
N VAL A 91 1.98 16.90 -1.55
CA VAL A 91 1.05 17.38 -0.52
C VAL A 91 0.62 16.23 0.39
N VAL A 92 0.83 16.38 1.70
CA VAL A 92 0.23 15.50 2.70
C VAL A 92 -1.05 16.15 3.21
N TRP A 93 -2.19 15.57 2.88
CA TRP A 93 -3.50 16.05 3.33
C TRP A 93 -4.06 15.19 4.44
N VAL A 94 -4.25 15.80 5.61
CA VAL A 94 -4.72 15.14 6.83
C VAL A 94 -5.68 16.03 7.59
N GLU A 95 -6.45 15.46 8.52
CA GLU A 95 -7.42 16.25 9.28
C GLU A 95 -6.72 17.22 10.24
N LYS A 96 -5.78 16.69 11.04
CA LYS A 96 -4.99 17.44 12.02
C LYS A 96 -3.70 16.71 12.39
N LYS A 97 -2.72 17.46 12.91
CA LYS A 97 -1.53 16.91 13.56
C LYS A 97 -1.88 16.36 14.95
N LEU A 98 -1.28 15.23 15.31
CA LEU A 98 -1.35 14.54 16.60
C LEU A 98 0.07 14.50 17.22
N PRO A 99 0.21 14.15 18.51
CA PRO A 99 1.51 13.95 19.14
C PRO A 99 2.36 12.87 18.43
N GLN A 100 3.67 12.85 18.71
CA GLN A 100 4.62 11.83 18.22
C GLN A 100 4.71 11.73 16.68
N ASN A 101 4.61 12.87 15.99
CA ASN A 101 4.65 12.95 14.53
C ASN A 101 3.61 12.03 13.85
N MET A 102 2.40 12.02 14.42
CA MET A 102 1.25 11.31 13.89
C MET A 102 0.23 12.33 13.38
N PHE A 103 -0.61 11.92 12.44
CA PHE A 103 -1.63 12.74 11.82
C PHE A 103 -2.94 11.97 11.79
N ARG A 104 -4.04 12.64 12.07
CA ARG A 104 -5.37 12.03 11.97
C ARG A 104 -5.78 11.98 10.51
N GLY A 105 -6.15 10.80 10.05
CA GLY A 105 -6.67 10.60 8.70
C GLY A 105 -8.01 11.29 8.47
N LEU A 106 -8.42 11.39 7.21
CA LEU A 106 -9.69 11.97 6.79
C LEU A 106 -10.80 10.90 6.72
N PRO A 107 -12.07 11.27 6.94
CA PRO A 107 -13.19 10.41 6.58
C PRO A 107 -13.15 10.06 5.08
N ALA A 108 -13.51 8.81 4.73
CA ALA A 108 -13.47 8.34 3.33
C ALA A 108 -14.25 9.27 2.38
N GLY A 109 -15.43 9.76 2.79
CA GLY A 109 -16.22 10.69 1.97
C GLY A 109 -15.51 12.02 1.64
N GLN A 110 -14.59 12.50 2.48
CA GLN A 110 -13.79 13.69 2.14
C GLN A 110 -12.71 13.36 1.10
N VAL A 111 -12.11 12.18 1.20
CA VAL A 111 -11.14 11.67 0.22
C VAL A 111 -11.83 11.48 -1.14
N GLU A 112 -13.04 10.93 -1.13
CA GLU A 112 -13.89 10.75 -2.33
C GLU A 112 -14.27 12.08 -2.96
N ALA A 113 -14.69 13.06 -2.16
CA ALA A 113 -15.05 14.39 -2.67
C ALA A 113 -13.88 15.08 -3.37
N LEU A 114 -12.66 15.00 -2.81
CA LEU A 114 -11.46 15.54 -3.47
C LEU A 114 -11.16 14.82 -4.78
N HIS A 115 -11.25 13.50 -4.79
CA HIS A 115 -10.97 12.71 -5.99
C HIS A 115 -11.96 13.02 -7.11
N ALA A 116 -13.25 13.10 -6.79
CA ALA A 116 -14.32 13.44 -7.73
C ALA A 116 -14.18 14.85 -8.31
N GLN A 117 -13.60 15.79 -7.55
CA GLN A 117 -13.33 17.15 -8.02
C GLN A 117 -12.27 17.21 -9.12
N GLY A 118 -11.33 16.25 -9.14
CA GLY A 118 -10.22 16.21 -10.08
C GLY A 118 -9.21 17.35 -9.84
N PHE A 119 -7.95 16.99 -9.54
CA PHE A 119 -6.86 17.97 -9.38
C PHE A 119 -5.72 17.76 -10.38
N GLY A 120 -5.93 16.95 -11.42
CA GLY A 120 -4.92 16.68 -12.45
C GLY A 120 -3.73 15.84 -11.96
N GLY A 121 -3.90 15.06 -10.89
CA GLY A 121 -2.84 14.24 -10.29
C GLY A 121 -3.32 12.89 -9.77
N VAL A 122 -2.47 12.23 -9.00
CA VAL A 122 -2.73 10.91 -8.38
C VAL A 122 -2.96 11.06 -6.88
N LEU A 123 -4.02 10.43 -6.37
CA LEU A 123 -4.31 10.39 -4.94
C LEU A 123 -3.81 9.08 -4.32
N VAL A 124 -2.87 9.16 -3.38
CA VAL A 124 -2.33 7.99 -2.67
C VAL A 124 -2.91 7.95 -1.26
N VAL A 125 -3.66 6.90 -0.93
CA VAL A 125 -4.43 6.79 0.31
C VAL A 125 -3.99 5.59 1.12
N LYS A 126 -3.58 5.81 2.38
CA LYS A 126 -3.41 4.69 3.32
C LYS A 126 -4.74 4.31 3.98
N THR A 127 -5.13 3.05 3.92
CA THR A 127 -6.49 2.65 4.34
C THR A 127 -6.56 1.88 5.65
N ASP A 128 -5.41 1.53 6.24
CA ASP A 128 -5.36 0.84 7.53
C ASP A 128 -4.05 1.02 8.33
N GLY A 129 -4.15 0.71 9.63
CA GLY A 129 -3.03 0.65 10.57
C GLY A 129 -2.47 -0.76 10.71
N ALA A 130 -1.14 -0.88 10.81
CA ALA A 130 -0.46 -2.17 11.04
C ALA A 130 0.51 -2.15 12.23
N ARG A 131 0.64 -1.03 12.97
CA ARG A 131 1.57 -0.87 14.10
C ARG A 131 2.99 -1.39 13.81
N LYS A 132 3.52 -1.06 12.62
CA LYS A 132 4.86 -1.46 12.13
C LYS A 132 5.07 -2.99 12.01
N ARG A 133 4.01 -3.79 11.92
CA ARG A 133 4.07 -5.24 11.68
C ARG A 133 4.26 -5.57 10.22
N LEU A 134 4.71 -6.80 9.94
CA LEU A 134 5.05 -7.28 8.60
C LEU A 134 3.86 -7.88 7.86
N ILE A 135 2.95 -8.53 8.59
CA ILE A 135 1.69 -9.06 8.05
C ILE A 135 0.53 -8.73 9.00
N LYS A 136 -0.69 -8.67 8.44
CA LYS A 136 -1.91 -8.49 9.24
C LYS A 136 -3.15 -9.00 8.53
N ALA A 137 -4.16 -9.37 9.31
CA ALA A 137 -5.54 -9.45 8.86
C ALA A 137 -6.27 -8.11 9.13
N PRO A 138 -7.19 -7.68 8.24
CA PRO A 138 -8.05 -6.54 8.52
C PRO A 138 -9.00 -6.87 9.66
N GLY A 139 -9.36 -5.88 10.48
CA GLY A 139 -10.34 -6.02 11.55
C GLY A 139 -11.75 -5.70 11.05
N GLU A 140 -12.68 -5.60 11.99
CA GLU A 140 -13.99 -5.02 11.71
C GLU A 140 -13.83 -3.57 11.22
N GLY A 141 -14.57 -3.20 10.17
CA GLY A 141 -14.48 -1.87 9.54
C GLY A 141 -13.19 -1.56 8.79
N GLU A 142 -12.21 -2.48 8.72
CA GLU A 142 -10.98 -2.30 7.95
C GLU A 142 -10.93 -3.16 6.68
N PRO A 143 -10.14 -2.78 5.67
CA PRO A 143 -9.58 -1.44 5.48
C PRO A 143 -10.67 -0.43 5.13
N VAL A 144 -10.49 0.84 5.50
CA VAL A 144 -11.42 1.91 5.12
C VAL A 144 -11.00 2.43 3.74
N ILE A 145 -11.44 1.73 2.69
CA ILE A 145 -11.12 2.06 1.29
C ILE A 145 -12.17 3.04 0.75
N PRO A 146 -11.76 4.20 0.19
CA PRO A 146 -12.67 5.08 -0.54
C PRO A 146 -13.27 4.37 -1.76
N ARG A 147 -14.56 4.56 -2.04
CA ARG A 147 -15.29 3.86 -3.12
C ARG A 147 -14.70 4.10 -4.51
N GLY A 148 -14.12 5.27 -4.76
CA GLY A 148 -13.48 5.65 -6.03
C GLY A 148 -12.05 5.14 -6.23
N ALA A 149 -11.56 4.24 -5.36
CA ALA A 149 -10.21 3.71 -5.48
C ALA A 149 -10.03 2.92 -6.79
N THR A 150 -9.23 3.46 -7.72
CA THR A 150 -8.88 2.81 -9.00
C THR A 150 -7.90 1.66 -8.85
N HIS A 151 -7.01 1.73 -7.84
CA HIS A 151 -5.95 0.77 -7.59
C HIS A 151 -5.98 0.37 -6.12
N CYS A 152 -6.07 -0.92 -5.85
CA CYS A 152 -6.04 -1.50 -4.52
C CYS A 152 -4.74 -2.29 -4.33
N VAL A 153 -3.79 -1.71 -3.60
CA VAL A 153 -2.45 -2.28 -3.38
C VAL A 153 -2.40 -2.92 -1.99
N LEU A 154 -2.53 -4.24 -1.93
CA LEU A 154 -2.30 -5.01 -0.71
C LEU A 154 -0.79 -5.24 -0.52
N VAL A 155 -0.25 -4.70 0.56
CA VAL A 155 1.15 -4.92 0.95
C VAL A 155 1.26 -6.04 1.98
N LEU A 156 2.15 -7.01 1.73
CA LEU A 156 2.57 -8.03 2.70
C LEU A 156 4.11 -8.14 2.71
N GLY A 157 4.73 -8.20 3.88
CA GLY A 157 6.19 -8.23 4.00
C GLY A 157 6.81 -9.63 3.96
N LEU A 158 7.64 -9.91 2.94
CA LEU A 158 8.40 -11.16 2.82
C LEU A 158 9.40 -11.39 3.95
N SER A 159 9.80 -10.33 4.67
CA SER A 159 10.62 -10.47 5.89
C SER A 159 9.89 -11.19 7.03
N ALA A 160 8.58 -11.45 6.92
CA ALA A 160 7.85 -12.29 7.86
C ALA A 160 8.18 -13.78 7.69
N LEU A 161 8.51 -14.22 6.47
CA LEU A 161 8.77 -15.62 6.15
C LEU A 161 9.95 -16.16 6.96
N GLY A 162 9.77 -17.36 7.51
CA GLY A 162 10.74 -18.03 8.38
C GLY A 162 10.76 -17.52 9.84
N ARG A 163 10.09 -16.40 10.15
CA ARG A 163 9.99 -15.89 11.53
C ARG A 163 8.81 -16.53 12.26
N HIS A 164 8.91 -16.63 13.58
CA HIS A 164 7.81 -17.08 14.43
C HIS A 164 6.68 -16.04 14.48
N ALA A 165 5.45 -16.51 14.41
CA ALA A 165 4.22 -15.71 14.44
C ALA A 165 3.98 -15.12 15.83
N GLY A 166 4.64 -13.98 16.10
CA GLY A 166 4.54 -13.26 17.36
C GLY A 166 3.95 -11.86 17.21
N PRO A 167 3.65 -11.19 18.34
CA PRO A 167 3.02 -9.87 18.37
C PRO A 167 3.90 -8.77 17.82
N LEU A 168 5.20 -9.02 17.54
CA LEU A 168 6.13 -8.10 16.85
C LEU A 168 6.10 -8.25 15.32
N ILE A 169 5.55 -9.35 14.81
CA ILE A 169 5.55 -9.71 13.38
C ILE A 169 4.16 -9.59 12.77
N VAL A 170 3.16 -10.04 13.52
CA VAL A 170 1.79 -10.20 13.09
C VAL A 170 0.89 -9.24 13.86
N HIS A 171 0.17 -8.37 13.14
CA HIS A 171 -0.88 -7.56 13.74
C HIS A 171 -2.20 -8.32 13.69
N ARG A 172 -2.90 -8.41 14.83
CA ARG A 172 -4.10 -9.26 15.03
C ARG A 172 -3.81 -10.74 14.77
N GLY A 173 -2.86 -11.29 15.55
CA GLY A 173 -2.38 -12.66 15.44
C GLY A 173 -3.50 -13.69 15.36
N GLU A 174 -4.44 -13.67 16.30
CA GLU A 174 -5.57 -14.62 16.34
C GLU A 174 -6.41 -14.61 15.05
N ARG A 175 -6.65 -13.43 14.47
CA ARG A 175 -7.40 -13.33 13.21
C ARG A 175 -6.58 -13.86 12.04
N VAL A 176 -5.27 -13.58 12.00
CA VAL A 176 -4.40 -14.18 10.98
C VAL A 176 -4.39 -15.70 11.11
N ALA A 177 -4.30 -16.23 12.33
CA ALA A 177 -4.36 -17.67 12.60
C ALA A 177 -5.65 -18.28 12.04
N ALA A 178 -6.81 -17.70 12.39
CA ALA A 178 -8.11 -18.17 11.92
C ALA A 178 -8.23 -18.21 10.39
N LEU A 179 -7.71 -17.20 9.69
CA LEU A 179 -7.83 -17.09 8.23
C LEU A 179 -6.80 -17.93 7.45
N THR A 180 -5.72 -18.39 8.10
CA THR A 180 -4.57 -18.98 7.39
C THR A 180 -4.18 -20.37 7.87
N GLY A 181 -4.73 -20.82 9.00
CA GLY A 181 -4.27 -22.02 9.70
C GLY A 181 -2.94 -21.86 10.44
N LEU A 182 -2.33 -20.66 10.41
CA LEU A 182 -1.08 -20.37 11.12
C LEU A 182 -1.30 -20.46 12.64
N GLN A 183 -0.51 -21.26 13.34
CA GLN A 183 -0.51 -21.26 14.80
C GLN A 183 0.39 -20.13 15.33
N LEU A 184 -0.03 -19.46 16.42
CA LEU A 184 0.83 -18.47 17.07
C LEU A 184 2.11 -19.13 17.58
N GLY A 185 3.24 -18.44 17.41
CA GLY A 185 4.56 -19.00 17.66
C GLY A 185 5.12 -19.89 16.54
N GLN A 186 4.30 -20.36 15.57
CA GLN A 186 4.77 -21.15 14.43
C GLN A 186 5.56 -20.29 13.44
N ARG A 187 6.49 -20.90 12.69
CA ARG A 187 7.15 -20.24 11.57
C ARG A 187 6.17 -19.92 10.44
N ILE A 188 6.23 -18.69 9.96
CA ILE A 188 5.42 -18.20 8.84
C ILE A 188 6.01 -18.74 7.53
N THR A 189 5.19 -19.33 6.68
CA THR A 189 5.57 -19.97 5.40
C THR A 189 4.94 -19.21 4.22
N PRO A 190 5.40 -19.44 2.98
CA PRO A 190 4.76 -18.88 1.80
C PRO A 190 3.27 -19.22 1.70
N ALA A 191 2.89 -20.45 2.05
CA ALA A 191 1.50 -20.87 2.09
C ALA A 191 0.64 -20.01 3.03
N HIS A 192 1.16 -19.62 4.21
CA HIS A 192 0.43 -18.73 5.12
C HIS A 192 0.20 -17.33 4.52
N LEU A 193 1.18 -16.75 3.81
CA LEU A 193 1.01 -15.46 3.13
C LEU A 193 0.02 -15.56 1.97
N ALA A 194 0.09 -16.63 1.18
CA ALA A 194 -0.83 -16.89 0.08
C ALA A 194 -2.27 -17.05 0.59
N ALA A 195 -2.47 -17.83 1.65
CA ALA A 195 -3.77 -17.97 2.32
C ALA A 195 -4.27 -16.61 2.82
N LEU A 196 -3.41 -15.81 3.48
CA LEU A 196 -3.79 -14.50 3.99
C LEU A 196 -4.22 -13.54 2.87
N ALA A 197 -3.51 -13.54 1.75
CA ALA A 197 -3.85 -12.70 0.60
C ALA A 197 -5.15 -13.17 -0.08
N ALA A 198 -5.31 -14.48 -0.26
CA ALA A 198 -6.41 -15.05 -1.03
C ALA A 198 -7.72 -15.23 -0.26
N HIS A 199 -7.69 -15.29 1.08
CA HIS A 199 -8.88 -15.59 1.88
C HIS A 199 -9.96 -14.52 1.68
N PRO A 200 -11.22 -14.88 1.36
CA PRO A 200 -12.30 -13.92 1.10
C PRO A 200 -12.48 -12.88 2.21
N GLU A 201 -12.51 -13.31 3.48
CA GLU A 201 -12.66 -12.42 4.65
C GLU A 201 -11.43 -11.56 5.01
N SER A 202 -10.31 -11.76 4.30
CA SER A 202 -9.15 -10.89 4.38
C SER A 202 -9.44 -9.61 3.58
N TYR A 203 -8.67 -9.31 2.53
CA TYR A 203 -8.87 -8.13 1.68
C TYR A 203 -9.79 -8.33 0.48
N PRO A 204 -9.79 -9.47 -0.25
CA PRO A 204 -10.48 -9.60 -1.54
C PRO A 204 -11.95 -9.19 -1.56
N SER A 205 -12.76 -9.60 -0.57
CA SER A 205 -14.19 -9.25 -0.52
C SER A 205 -14.46 -7.78 -0.17
N ARG A 206 -13.43 -7.04 0.24
CA ARG A 206 -13.52 -5.65 0.71
C ARG A 206 -13.08 -4.64 -0.35
N LEU A 207 -12.58 -5.12 -1.49
CA LEU A 207 -12.07 -4.26 -2.56
C LEU A 207 -13.24 -3.74 -3.40
N PRO A 208 -13.27 -2.44 -3.75
CA PRO A 208 -14.29 -1.89 -4.63
C PRO A 208 -14.33 -2.63 -5.98
N PRO A 209 -15.53 -2.86 -6.55
CA PRO A 209 -15.64 -3.46 -7.88
C PRO A 209 -14.99 -2.54 -8.92
N GLY A 210 -14.30 -3.13 -9.89
CA GLY A 210 -13.59 -2.39 -10.95
C GLY A 210 -12.23 -1.80 -10.55
N ALA A 211 -11.86 -1.82 -9.26
CA ALA A 211 -10.52 -1.46 -8.84
C ALA A 211 -9.50 -2.51 -9.32
N ARG A 212 -8.36 -2.09 -9.86
CA ARG A 212 -7.24 -2.98 -10.16
C ARG A 212 -6.67 -3.54 -8.85
N ARG A 213 -6.67 -4.85 -8.70
CA ARG A 213 -6.25 -5.57 -7.49
C ARG A 213 -4.79 -5.95 -7.62
N VAL A 214 -3.94 -5.34 -6.79
CA VAL A 214 -2.50 -5.57 -6.80
C VAL A 214 -2.08 -6.21 -5.48
N LEU A 215 -1.37 -7.33 -5.56
CA LEU A 215 -0.61 -7.86 -4.42
C LEU A 215 0.84 -7.41 -4.55
N TYR A 216 1.33 -6.69 -3.55
CA TYR A 216 2.71 -6.26 -3.44
C TYR A 216 3.42 -6.95 -2.27
N LEU A 217 4.39 -7.81 -2.60
CA LEU A 217 5.25 -8.51 -1.65
C LEU A 217 6.52 -7.69 -1.39
N SER A 218 6.52 -6.94 -0.30
CA SER A 218 7.62 -6.03 0.05
C SER A 218 8.79 -6.77 0.71
N HIS A 219 9.94 -6.09 0.80
CA HIS A 219 11.21 -6.64 1.32
C HIS A 219 11.79 -7.75 0.43
N CYS A 220 11.60 -7.64 -0.88
CA CYS A 220 12.21 -8.52 -1.86
C CYS A 220 13.63 -8.03 -2.20
N THR A 221 14.57 -8.24 -1.29
CA THR A 221 15.94 -7.68 -1.35
C THR A 221 16.88 -8.38 -2.34
N GLY A 222 16.44 -9.44 -3.01
CA GLY A 222 17.25 -10.18 -3.98
C GLY A 222 16.65 -11.52 -4.40
N PRO A 223 17.39 -12.34 -5.16
CA PRO A 223 16.87 -13.56 -5.79
C PRO A 223 16.26 -14.57 -4.82
N GLY A 224 16.85 -14.76 -3.64
CA GLY A 224 16.30 -15.70 -2.64
C GLY A 224 14.93 -15.26 -2.09
N LYS A 225 14.71 -13.95 -1.92
CA LYS A 225 13.38 -13.42 -1.53
C LYS A 225 12.40 -13.47 -2.70
N LEU A 226 12.88 -13.31 -3.93
CA LEU A 226 12.06 -13.44 -5.12
C LEU A 226 11.55 -14.87 -5.31
N ALA A 227 12.39 -15.88 -5.09
CA ALA A 227 11.96 -17.29 -5.12
C ALA A 227 10.83 -17.54 -4.10
N LEU A 228 10.94 -17.00 -2.89
CA LEU A 228 9.87 -17.06 -1.89
C LEU A 228 8.60 -16.30 -2.31
N ALA A 229 8.75 -15.15 -2.99
CA ALA A 229 7.62 -14.41 -3.54
C ALA A 229 6.89 -15.24 -4.61
N GLU A 230 7.62 -15.93 -5.48
CA GLU A 230 7.06 -16.84 -6.47
C GLU A 230 6.34 -18.03 -5.84
N GLU A 231 6.86 -18.60 -4.74
CA GLU A 231 6.14 -19.63 -3.98
C GLU A 231 4.80 -19.11 -3.44
N VAL A 232 4.76 -17.86 -2.94
CA VAL A 232 3.51 -17.21 -2.54
C VAL A 232 2.57 -17.07 -3.74
N TRP A 233 3.06 -16.59 -4.88
CA TRP A 233 2.25 -16.39 -6.08
C TRP A 233 1.65 -17.69 -6.62
N ARG A 234 2.44 -18.77 -6.69
CA ARG A 234 1.97 -20.09 -7.16
C ARG A 234 0.86 -20.66 -6.28
N ALA A 235 0.85 -20.33 -4.99
CA ALA A 235 -0.18 -20.78 -4.04
C ALA A 235 -1.44 -19.90 -4.05
N ILE A 236 -1.45 -18.76 -4.75
CA ILE A 236 -2.63 -17.89 -4.85
C ILE A 236 -3.52 -18.37 -6.01
N PRO A 237 -4.84 -18.56 -5.79
CA PRO A 237 -5.77 -18.88 -6.86
C PRO A 237 -5.75 -17.84 -7.99
N ARG A 238 -5.78 -18.31 -9.25
CA ARG A 238 -5.85 -17.43 -10.44
C ARG A 238 -7.05 -16.48 -10.37
N GLY A 239 -6.88 -15.27 -10.93
CA GLY A 239 -7.93 -14.24 -10.97
C GLY A 239 -8.20 -13.53 -9.64
N ARG A 240 -7.49 -13.89 -8.55
CA ARG A 240 -7.59 -13.21 -7.25
C ARG A 240 -7.01 -11.79 -7.27
N TYR A 241 -5.91 -11.62 -8.01
CA TYR A 241 -5.23 -10.36 -8.23
C TYR A 241 -4.96 -10.17 -9.72
N ASP A 242 -5.03 -8.93 -10.18
CA ASP A 242 -4.79 -8.53 -11.56
C ASP A 242 -3.30 -8.26 -11.82
N LEU A 243 -2.53 -8.02 -10.75
CA LEU A 243 -1.10 -7.81 -10.81
C LEU A 243 -0.43 -8.33 -9.54
N LEU A 244 0.67 -9.06 -9.72
CA LEU A 244 1.54 -9.55 -8.66
C LEU A 244 2.89 -8.85 -8.77
N LEU A 245 3.31 -8.19 -7.70
CA LEU A 245 4.58 -7.49 -7.64
C LEU A 245 5.35 -7.91 -6.39
N ALA A 246 6.67 -7.96 -6.49
CA ALA A 246 7.56 -8.07 -5.34
C ALA A 246 8.64 -6.99 -5.44
N GLY A 247 9.11 -6.46 -4.32
CA GLY A 247 10.16 -5.45 -4.41
C GLY A 247 10.85 -5.07 -3.11
N ASP A 248 12.05 -4.54 -3.29
CA ASP A 248 12.76 -3.75 -2.32
C ASP A 248 12.44 -2.28 -2.56
N THR A 249 11.39 -1.81 -1.88
CA THR A 249 10.85 -0.46 -2.08
C THR A 249 11.87 0.65 -1.76
N VAL A 250 12.81 0.38 -0.84
CA VAL A 250 13.83 1.34 -0.43
C VAL A 250 14.85 1.50 -1.55
N GLU A 251 15.37 0.38 -2.05
CA GLU A 251 16.38 0.34 -3.11
C GLU A 251 15.79 0.53 -4.51
N GLY A 252 14.47 0.50 -4.66
CA GLY A 252 13.81 0.69 -5.95
C GLY A 252 13.92 -0.47 -6.92
N ARG A 253 13.99 -1.68 -6.39
CA ARG A 253 14.06 -2.90 -7.20
C ARG A 253 12.72 -3.62 -7.16
N PHE A 254 12.07 -3.72 -8.31
CA PHE A 254 10.76 -4.36 -8.41
C PHE A 254 10.78 -5.51 -9.41
N TYR A 255 9.95 -6.51 -9.16
CA TYR A 255 9.80 -7.70 -9.98
C TYR A 255 8.30 -7.93 -10.20
N ALA A 256 7.90 -8.13 -11.44
CA ALA A 256 6.55 -8.55 -11.77
C ALA A 256 6.46 -10.07 -11.69
N GLY A 257 5.40 -10.57 -11.08
CA GLY A 257 5.07 -11.99 -11.05
C GLY A 257 4.23 -12.40 -12.25
N GLY A 258 4.40 -13.65 -12.67
CA GLY A 258 3.62 -14.23 -13.77
C GLY A 258 4.18 -13.90 -15.17
N GLY A 259 5.41 -14.32 -15.45
CA GLY A 259 5.77 -14.69 -16.82
C GLY A 259 5.07 -16.01 -17.17
N GLU A 260 4.54 -16.10 -18.38
CA GLU A 260 4.07 -17.37 -18.94
C GLU A 260 5.16 -18.44 -18.76
N ALA A 261 4.74 -19.61 -18.30
CA ALA A 261 5.39 -20.86 -18.67
C ALA A 261 4.46 -21.53 -19.70
#